data_AF-A0A9W9CMR2-F1
#
_entry.id   AF-A0A9W9CMR2-F1
#
_cell.length_a   1.000
_cell.length_b   1.000
_cell.length_c   1.000
_cell.angle_alpha   90.00
_cell.angle_beta   90.00
_cell.angle_gamma   90.00
#
_symmetry.space_group_name_H-M   'P 1'
#
loop_
_entity.id
_entity.type
_entity.pdbx_description
1 polymer ?
#
loop_
_entity_poly.entity_id
_entity_poly.type
_entity_poly.pdbx_seq_one_letter_code
_entity_poly.pdbx_strand_id
1 'polypeptide(L)'
;MAFNSWDKLSKAQRDYPKTKFAVAVVDKALKKNPKNPFIRTCAEASRRSSGTLKIGSIGPVLLKPWQNAAKALGRKQDRLGLWDALFTAAMREDFWEDAVVNYNKEGSPSKKLAHYAHILAVQLAAEQKEDPASNSSRMCAIQFSLARKLMKQAYEASPDDPIAVKDIRDLRFMAEIFRRQGQHAELFSLWDNPPISLKKLLRTHRDDLMSLKTRILREQEDWPLLEAHCYASIEEVISLLNLAQDSKSLWELCAWRWDLWNGLMEATAAIRPGQE
;
A
#
# COMPACT_ATOMS: atom_id res chain seq x y z
N MET A 1 3.75 17.77 11.56
CA MET A 1 3.19 16.60 12.28
C MET A 1 2.89 15.55 11.24
N ALA A 2 3.71 14.50 11.17
CA ALA A 2 3.64 13.47 10.13
C ALA A 2 2.42 12.55 10.34
N PHE A 3 1.73 12.20 9.25
CA PHE A 3 0.57 11.32 9.23
C PHE A 3 0.97 9.89 9.62
N ASN A 4 0.80 9.54 10.90
CA ASN A 4 1.26 8.26 11.47
C ASN A 4 0.22 7.12 11.47
N SER A 5 -0.83 7.13 10.65
CA SER A 5 -1.70 5.94 10.55
C SER A 5 -2.31 5.75 9.18
N TRP A 6 -2.02 4.60 8.58
CA TRP A 6 -2.64 4.08 7.35
C TRP A 6 -4.17 4.11 7.40
N ASP A 7 -4.75 3.83 8.57
CA ASP A 7 -6.20 3.90 8.81
C ASP A 7 -6.77 5.31 8.58
N LYS A 8 -6.00 6.38 8.83
CA LYS A 8 -6.43 7.75 8.55
C LYS A 8 -6.38 8.08 7.07
N LEU A 9 -5.47 7.48 6.32
CA LEU A 9 -5.39 7.63 4.86
C LEU A 9 -6.52 6.86 4.17
N SER A 10 -6.72 5.59 4.53
CA SER A 10 -7.84 4.78 4.04
C SER A 10 -9.20 5.40 4.40
N LYS A 11 -9.36 5.87 5.65
CA LYS A 11 -10.56 6.61 6.08
C LYS A 11 -10.75 7.92 5.32
N ALA A 12 -9.70 8.72 5.09
CA ALA A 12 -9.81 9.96 4.34
C ALA A 12 -10.18 9.75 2.86
N GLN A 13 -9.68 8.68 2.24
CA GLN A 13 -10.06 8.29 0.87
C GLN A 13 -11.53 7.89 0.79
N ARG A 14 -12.03 7.15 1.78
CA ARG A 14 -13.44 6.75 1.88
C ARG A 14 -14.38 7.91 2.20
N ASP A 15 -14.00 8.76 3.14
CA ASP A 15 -14.87 9.81 3.68
C ASP A 15 -14.91 11.07 2.78
N TYR A 16 -13.98 11.22 1.82
CA TYR A 16 -13.91 12.40 0.92
C TYR A 16 -13.70 12.04 -0.57
N PRO A 17 -14.68 11.39 -1.24
CA PRO A 17 -14.53 10.92 -2.63
C PRO A 17 -14.60 12.04 -3.70
N LYS A 18 -14.77 13.32 -3.34
CA LYS A 18 -14.83 14.45 -4.29
C LYS A 18 -14.09 15.70 -3.80
N THR A 19 -13.56 16.47 -4.76
CA THR A 19 -12.69 17.68 -4.71
C THR A 19 -13.14 18.89 -3.89
N LYS A 20 -14.13 18.77 -2.98
CA LYS A 20 -14.61 19.94 -2.19
C LYS A 20 -13.56 20.51 -1.24
N PHE A 21 -12.58 19.71 -0.80
CA PHE A 21 -11.61 20.13 0.22
C PHE A 21 -10.38 20.88 -0.34
N ALA A 22 -9.91 20.53 -1.54
CA ALA A 22 -8.80 21.24 -2.18
C ALA A 22 -9.20 22.68 -2.52
N VAL A 23 -10.42 22.86 -3.04
CA VAL A 23 -11.02 24.17 -3.27
C VAL A 23 -11.12 24.95 -1.96
N ALA A 24 -11.63 24.36 -0.88
CA ALA A 24 -11.74 25.06 0.41
C ALA A 24 -10.39 25.47 1.02
N VAL A 25 -9.34 24.65 0.88
CA VAL A 25 -7.98 24.98 1.37
C VAL A 25 -7.33 26.06 0.53
N VAL A 26 -7.44 25.96 -0.80
CA VAL A 26 -6.95 26.96 -1.75
C VAL A 26 -7.71 28.28 -1.58
N ASP A 27 -9.03 28.24 -1.37
CA ASP A 27 -9.87 29.41 -1.07
C ASP A 27 -9.49 30.05 0.28
N LYS A 28 -9.19 29.25 1.30
CA LYS A 28 -8.74 29.76 2.61
C LYS A 28 -7.35 30.39 2.52
N ALA A 29 -6.47 29.86 1.67
CA ALA A 29 -5.16 30.44 1.38
C ALA A 29 -5.25 31.70 0.51
N LEU A 30 -6.18 31.75 -0.45
CA LEU A 30 -6.56 32.94 -1.24
C LEU A 30 -7.11 34.04 -0.34
N LYS A 31 -7.94 33.72 0.65
CA LYS A 31 -8.44 34.69 1.65
C LYS A 31 -7.30 35.30 2.48
N LYS A 32 -6.26 34.52 2.81
CA LYS A 32 -5.11 34.99 3.58
C LYS A 32 -4.10 35.78 2.74
N ASN A 33 -3.99 35.49 1.45
CA ASN A 33 -3.02 36.15 0.58
C ASN A 33 -3.58 36.31 -0.86
N PRO A 34 -4.54 37.23 -1.08
CA PRO A 34 -5.35 37.29 -2.30
C PRO A 34 -4.57 37.73 -3.55
N LYS A 35 -3.41 38.38 -3.35
CA LYS A 35 -2.54 38.81 -4.44
C LYS A 35 -1.48 37.78 -4.80
N ASN A 36 -1.41 36.64 -4.11
CA ASN A 36 -0.43 35.61 -4.42
C ASN A 36 -0.80 34.95 -5.77
N PRO A 37 -0.04 35.23 -6.84
CA PRO A 37 -0.39 34.77 -8.19
C PRO A 37 -0.37 33.24 -8.27
N PHE A 38 0.44 32.58 -7.44
CA PHE A 38 0.57 31.14 -7.37
C PHE A 38 -0.73 30.44 -6.95
N ILE A 39 -1.38 30.97 -5.91
CA ILE A 39 -2.60 30.38 -5.35
C ILE A 39 -3.78 30.53 -6.32
N ARG A 40 -3.83 31.66 -7.07
CA ARG A 40 -4.82 31.84 -8.16
C ARG A 40 -4.62 30.84 -9.29
N THR A 41 -3.38 30.59 -9.71
CA THR A 41 -3.09 29.65 -10.80
C THR A 41 -3.43 28.21 -10.40
N CYS A 42 -3.15 27.80 -9.16
CA CYS A 42 -3.55 26.49 -8.65
C CYS A 42 -5.08 26.33 -8.57
N ALA A 43 -5.79 27.37 -8.10
CA ALA A 43 -7.26 27.36 -8.02
C ALA A 43 -7.94 27.26 -9.40
N GLU A 44 -7.34 27.88 -10.42
CA GLU A 44 -7.85 27.90 -11.79
C GLU A 44 -7.50 26.59 -12.53
N ALA A 45 -6.30 26.05 -12.32
CA ALA A 45 -5.88 24.75 -12.88
C ALA A 45 -6.77 23.61 -12.37
N SER A 46 -7.05 23.56 -11.06
CA SER A 46 -7.96 22.57 -10.46
C SER A 46 -9.41 22.72 -10.93
N ARG A 47 -9.84 23.92 -11.32
CA ARG A 47 -11.17 24.15 -11.91
C ARG A 47 -11.26 23.68 -13.36
N ARG A 48 -10.16 23.70 -14.11
CA ARG A 48 -10.13 23.34 -15.54
C ARG A 48 -9.82 21.87 -15.80
N SER A 49 -9.28 21.14 -14.82
CA SER A 49 -8.96 19.71 -14.93
C SER A 49 -10.15 18.76 -14.74
N SER A 50 -11.39 19.25 -14.70
CA SER A 50 -12.61 18.42 -14.55
C SER A 50 -12.98 17.59 -15.81
N GLY A 51 -12.03 17.36 -16.72
CA GLY A 51 -12.12 16.36 -17.78
C GLY A 51 -11.35 15.11 -17.37
N THR A 52 -12.06 13.98 -17.25
CA THR A 52 -11.58 12.69 -16.74
C THR A 52 -10.51 12.06 -17.65
N LEU A 53 -9.29 12.59 -17.63
CA LEU A 53 -8.12 11.94 -18.23
C LEU A 53 -7.27 11.38 -17.10
N LYS A 54 -7.17 10.05 -17.05
CA LYS A 54 -6.21 9.32 -16.20
C LYS A 54 -4.81 9.54 -16.75
N ILE A 55 -4.23 10.69 -16.48
CA ILE A 55 -2.80 10.94 -16.72
C ILE A 55 -2.08 10.41 -15.47
N GLY A 56 -0.94 9.73 -15.58
CA GLY A 56 -0.19 9.26 -14.38
C GLY A 56 0.74 10.32 -13.77
N SER A 57 0.90 11.43 -14.49
CA SER A 57 1.80 12.52 -14.16
C SER A 57 1.05 13.85 -14.25
N ILE A 58 1.40 14.77 -13.35
CA ILE A 58 0.91 16.16 -13.36
C ILE A 58 1.35 16.87 -14.65
N GLY A 59 2.40 16.36 -15.28
CA GLY A 59 3.02 16.94 -16.46
C GLY A 59 3.90 18.15 -16.13
N PRO A 60 4.82 18.50 -17.04
CA PRO A 60 5.82 19.55 -16.78
C PRO A 60 5.17 20.93 -16.57
N VAL A 61 4.02 21.18 -17.18
CA VAL A 61 3.30 22.47 -17.10
C VAL A 61 2.81 22.73 -15.67
N LEU A 62 2.15 21.74 -15.06
CA LEU A 62 1.59 21.88 -13.72
C LEU A 62 2.64 21.62 -12.62
N LEU A 63 3.71 20.86 -12.90
CA LEU A 63 4.80 20.60 -11.94
C LEU A 63 5.75 21.80 -11.76
N LYS A 64 6.02 22.55 -12.84
CA LYS A 64 6.97 23.67 -12.82
C LYS A 64 6.66 24.75 -11.76
N PRO A 65 5.39 25.16 -11.53
CA PRO A 65 5.03 26.01 -10.41
C PRO A 65 5.52 25.46 -9.06
N TRP A 66 5.26 24.19 -8.75
CA TRP A 66 5.69 23.59 -7.49
C TRP A 66 7.21 23.58 -7.32
N GLN A 67 7.93 23.27 -8.39
CA GLN A 67 9.40 23.33 -8.40
C GLN A 67 9.91 24.75 -8.16
N ASN A 68 9.28 25.76 -8.75
CA ASN A 68 9.66 27.16 -8.53
C ASN A 68 9.35 27.61 -7.10
N ALA A 69 8.20 27.22 -6.54
CA ALA A 69 7.85 27.47 -5.14
C ALA A 69 8.84 26.79 -4.20
N ALA A 70 9.23 25.53 -4.47
CA ALA A 70 10.24 24.82 -3.70
C ALA A 70 11.59 25.57 -3.71
N LYS A 71 12.04 26.02 -4.89
CA LYS A 71 13.28 26.82 -5.02
C LYS A 71 13.24 28.15 -4.27
N ALA A 72 12.07 28.77 -4.17
CA ALA A 72 11.89 30.02 -3.41
C ALA A 72 11.91 29.81 -1.89
N LEU A 73 11.67 28.59 -1.40
CA LEU A 73 11.69 28.25 0.01
C LEU A 73 13.12 27.90 0.47
N GLY A 74 13.71 28.78 1.29
CA GLY A 74 15.06 28.59 1.81
C GLY A 74 15.20 27.42 2.79
N ARG A 75 14.18 27.15 3.61
CA ARG A 75 14.22 26.10 4.63
C ARG A 75 13.80 24.74 4.06
N LYS A 76 14.58 23.71 4.34
CA LYS A 76 14.28 22.32 3.95
C LYS A 76 12.92 21.85 4.45
N GLN A 77 12.55 22.20 5.68
CA GLN A 77 11.27 21.80 6.27
C GLN A 77 10.06 22.38 5.51
N ASP A 78 10.18 23.61 5.04
CA ASP A 78 9.11 24.26 4.27
C ASP A 78 8.97 23.62 2.89
N ARG A 79 10.10 23.25 2.24
CA ARG A 79 10.09 22.48 0.99
C ARG A 79 9.44 21.11 1.16
N LEU A 80 9.78 20.39 2.23
CA LEU A 80 9.12 19.11 2.54
C LEU A 80 7.63 19.27 2.77
N GLY A 81 7.19 20.33 3.46
CA GLY A 81 5.77 20.64 3.64
C GLY A 81 5.06 20.97 2.32
N LEU A 82 5.74 21.66 1.40
CA LEU A 82 5.24 21.93 0.06
C LEU A 82 5.06 20.63 -0.74
N TRP A 83 6.04 19.73 -0.72
CA TRP A 83 5.96 18.44 -1.42
C TRP A 83 4.93 17.50 -0.80
N ASP A 84 4.73 17.54 0.52
CA ASP A 84 3.66 16.81 1.21
C ASP A 84 2.26 17.31 0.78
N ALA A 85 2.11 18.62 0.62
CA ALA A 85 0.89 19.22 0.09
C ALA A 85 0.64 18.82 -1.38
N LEU A 86 1.69 18.83 -2.22
CA LEU A 86 1.59 18.35 -3.59
C LEU A 86 1.22 16.87 -3.62
N PHE A 87 1.88 16.03 -2.82
CA PHE A 87 1.59 14.60 -2.73
C PHE A 87 0.14 14.35 -2.33
N THR A 88 -0.36 15.05 -1.31
CA THR A 88 -1.75 14.94 -0.87
C THR A 88 -2.74 15.36 -1.97
N ALA A 89 -2.44 16.41 -2.73
CA ALA A 89 -3.26 16.84 -3.86
C ALA A 89 -3.20 15.81 -5.00
N ALA A 90 -2.00 15.36 -5.34
CA ALA A 90 -1.73 14.43 -6.42
C ALA A 90 -2.36 13.05 -6.17
N MET A 91 -2.35 12.56 -4.93
CA MET A 91 -3.03 11.32 -4.53
C MET A 91 -4.55 11.37 -4.73
N ARG A 92 -5.17 12.55 -4.67
CA ARG A 92 -6.62 12.70 -4.90
C ARG A 92 -6.99 12.72 -6.36
N GLU A 93 -6.03 13.06 -7.20
CA GLU A 93 -6.21 13.25 -8.64
C GLU A 93 -5.45 12.17 -9.44
N ASP A 94 -4.94 11.13 -8.77
CA ASP A 94 -4.15 10.03 -9.34
C ASP A 94 -2.85 10.42 -10.07
N PHE A 95 -2.27 11.60 -9.76
CA PHE A 95 -1.05 12.15 -10.41
C PHE A 95 0.21 12.12 -9.52
N TRP A 96 0.41 11.10 -8.70
CA TRP A 96 1.37 11.13 -7.58
C TRP A 96 2.84 10.87 -7.96
N GLU A 97 3.16 10.41 -9.18
CA GLU A 97 4.53 10.05 -9.59
C GLU A 97 5.53 11.19 -9.37
N ASP A 98 5.21 12.37 -9.90
CA ASP A 98 6.09 13.55 -9.83
C ASP A 98 6.30 14.03 -8.39
N ALA A 99 5.26 13.94 -7.56
CA ALA A 99 5.32 14.37 -6.17
C ALA A 99 6.31 13.51 -5.38
N VAL A 100 6.26 12.19 -5.54
CA VAL A 100 7.13 11.25 -4.83
C VAL A 100 8.60 11.41 -5.28
N VAL A 101 8.84 11.57 -6.58
CA VAL A 101 10.20 11.78 -7.10
C VAL A 101 10.82 13.05 -6.53
N ASN A 102 10.08 14.16 -6.47
CA ASN A 102 10.60 15.42 -5.92
C ASN A 102 10.72 15.37 -4.39
N TYR A 103 9.79 14.74 -3.69
CA TYR A 103 9.87 14.52 -2.24
C TYR A 103 11.15 13.73 -1.87
N ASN A 104 11.46 12.68 -2.62
CA ASN A 104 12.64 11.85 -2.39
C ASN A 104 13.95 12.61 -2.65
N LYS A 105 13.98 13.53 -3.63
CA LYS A 105 15.15 14.38 -3.92
C LYS A 105 15.52 15.34 -2.79
N GLU A 106 14.56 15.81 -2.00
CA GLU A 106 14.83 16.69 -0.86
C GLU A 106 15.45 15.94 0.35
N GLY A 107 15.40 14.60 0.33
CA GLY A 107 15.86 13.74 1.41
C GLY A 107 14.90 13.76 2.60
N SER A 108 13.95 12.82 2.60
CA SER A 108 12.99 12.66 3.70
C SER A 108 13.69 12.44 5.05
N PRO A 109 13.15 12.97 6.16
CA PRO A 109 13.64 12.65 7.50
C PRO A 109 13.53 11.16 7.83
N SER A 110 12.62 10.42 7.19
CA SER A 110 12.50 8.97 7.32
C SER A 110 12.83 8.31 5.99
N LYS A 111 14.04 7.74 5.90
CA LYS A 111 14.47 6.92 4.75
C LYS A 111 13.49 5.78 4.47
N LYS A 112 12.91 5.19 5.53
CA LYS A 112 11.89 4.15 5.42
C LYS A 112 10.64 4.64 4.70
N LEU A 113 10.10 5.77 5.14
CA LEU A 113 8.87 6.32 4.57
C LEU A 113 9.08 6.69 3.09
N ALA A 114 10.23 7.30 2.76
CA ALA A 114 10.59 7.58 1.38
C ALA A 114 10.68 6.30 0.52
N HIS A 115 11.29 5.24 1.05
CA HIS A 115 11.42 3.95 0.35
C HIS A 115 10.05 3.29 0.11
N TYR A 116 9.20 3.22 1.13
CA TYR A 116 7.88 2.59 1.02
C TYR A 116 6.92 3.42 0.15
N ALA A 117 6.98 4.75 0.24
CA ALA A 117 6.25 5.64 -0.67
C ALA A 117 6.72 5.43 -2.12
N HIS A 118 8.02 5.20 -2.34
CA HIS A 118 8.54 4.88 -3.66
C HIS A 118 8.07 3.52 -4.19
N ILE A 119 8.02 2.47 -3.36
CA ILE A 119 7.46 1.17 -3.74
C ILE A 119 6.01 1.33 -4.18
N LEU A 120 5.18 1.98 -3.36
CA LEU A 120 3.76 2.19 -3.66
C LEU A 120 3.58 3.01 -4.94
N ALA A 121 4.38 4.06 -5.10
CA ALA A 121 4.41 4.84 -6.32
C ALA A 121 4.69 3.96 -7.53
N VAL A 122 5.80 3.22 -7.54
CA VAL A 122 6.13 2.36 -8.69
C VAL A 122 5.04 1.32 -8.97
N GLN A 123 4.40 0.77 -7.92
CA GLN A 123 3.26 -0.14 -8.05
C GLN A 123 2.08 0.52 -8.77
N LEU A 124 1.61 1.67 -8.27
CA LEU A 124 0.45 2.37 -8.82
C LEU A 124 0.72 2.88 -10.25
N ALA A 125 1.96 3.25 -10.57
CA ALA A 125 2.35 3.63 -11.94
C ALA A 125 2.11 2.49 -12.93
N ALA A 126 2.44 1.27 -12.50
CA ALA A 126 2.28 0.07 -13.31
C ALA A 126 0.80 -0.24 -13.53
N GLU A 127 -0.01 -0.19 -12.45
CA GLU A 127 -1.47 -0.42 -12.51
C GLU A 127 -2.17 0.60 -13.43
N GLN A 128 -1.75 1.87 -13.42
CA GLN A 128 -2.35 2.90 -14.29
C GLN A 128 -2.05 2.68 -15.78
N LYS A 129 -0.91 2.07 -16.11
CA LYS A 129 -0.46 1.82 -17.49
C LYS A 129 -0.89 0.45 -18.01
N GLU A 130 -1.45 -0.39 -17.15
CA GLU A 130 -2.10 -1.65 -17.48
C GLU A 130 -3.45 -1.39 -18.17
N ASP A 131 -3.40 -0.66 -19.29
CA ASP A 131 -4.53 -0.55 -20.20
C ASP A 131 -4.45 -1.77 -21.15
N PRO A 132 -5.46 -2.66 -21.15
CA PRO A 132 -5.47 -3.84 -22.02
C PRO A 132 -5.42 -3.50 -23.51
N ALA A 133 -5.75 -2.27 -23.91
CA ALA A 133 -5.68 -1.82 -25.30
C ALA A 133 -4.31 -1.29 -25.73
N SER A 134 -3.36 -1.12 -24.79
CA SER A 134 -2.09 -0.44 -25.04
C SER A 134 -0.90 -1.41 -25.11
N ASN A 135 0.00 -1.18 -26.08
CA ASN A 135 1.31 -1.85 -26.18
C ASN A 135 2.28 -1.51 -25.01
N SER A 136 1.82 -0.84 -23.95
CA SER A 136 2.60 -0.48 -22.74
C SER A 136 2.98 -1.66 -21.84
N SER A 137 2.53 -2.88 -22.16
CA SER A 137 2.70 -4.09 -21.33
C SER A 137 4.13 -4.29 -20.80
N ARG A 138 5.17 -4.07 -21.61
CA ARG A 138 6.57 -4.23 -21.17
C ARG A 138 6.97 -3.23 -20.08
N MET A 139 6.50 -1.99 -20.16
CA MET A 139 6.82 -0.97 -19.15
C MET A 139 6.13 -1.27 -17.82
N CYS A 140 4.87 -1.72 -17.85
CA CYS A 140 4.13 -2.13 -16.66
C CYS A 140 4.83 -3.28 -15.95
N ALA A 141 5.23 -4.31 -16.70
CA ALA A 141 5.96 -5.46 -16.16
C ALA A 141 7.29 -5.05 -15.49
N ILE A 142 8.02 -4.10 -16.08
CA ILE A 142 9.26 -3.55 -15.50
C ILE A 142 8.94 -2.83 -14.18
N GLN A 143 7.89 -2.01 -14.14
CA GLN A 143 7.51 -1.27 -12.93
C GLN A 143 7.04 -2.22 -11.81
N PHE A 144 6.18 -3.20 -12.10
CA PHE A 144 5.81 -4.23 -11.12
C PHE A 144 7.03 -4.98 -10.57
N SER A 145 7.93 -5.40 -11.45
CA SER A 145 9.18 -6.06 -11.07
C SER A 145 10.06 -5.17 -10.17
N LEU A 146 10.17 -3.87 -10.49
CA LEU A 146 10.91 -2.91 -9.68
C LEU A 146 10.28 -2.74 -8.29
N ALA A 147 8.96 -2.59 -8.19
CA ALA A 147 8.26 -2.48 -6.90
C ALA A 147 8.51 -3.73 -6.03
N ARG A 148 8.41 -4.95 -6.61
CA ARG A 148 8.73 -6.19 -5.89
C ARG A 148 10.17 -6.23 -5.44
N LYS A 149 11.12 -5.89 -6.32
CA LYS A 149 12.55 -5.90 -5.99
C LYS A 149 12.86 -4.99 -4.82
N LEU A 150 12.30 -3.77 -4.82
CA LEU A 150 12.47 -2.81 -3.73
C LEU A 150 11.84 -3.30 -2.41
N MET A 151 10.71 -4.00 -2.48
CA MET A 151 10.07 -4.61 -1.31
C MET A 151 10.89 -5.79 -0.77
N LYS A 152 11.39 -6.68 -1.63
CA LYS A 152 12.29 -7.77 -1.23
C LYS A 152 13.58 -7.26 -0.63
N GLN A 153 14.15 -6.20 -1.20
CA GLN A 153 15.32 -5.53 -0.63
C GLN A 153 15.05 -5.05 0.81
N ALA A 154 13.87 -4.48 1.09
CA ALA A 154 13.50 -4.08 2.46
C ALA A 154 13.25 -5.29 3.38
N TYR A 155 12.74 -6.41 2.85
CA TYR A 155 12.53 -7.65 3.60
C TYR A 155 13.85 -8.35 3.98
N GLU A 156 14.84 -8.30 3.08
CA GLU A 156 16.16 -8.93 3.25
C GLU A 156 17.19 -8.01 3.92
N ALA A 157 16.86 -6.73 4.12
CA ALA A 157 17.77 -5.76 4.73
C ALA A 157 18.12 -6.12 6.19
N SER A 158 19.35 -5.74 6.60
CA SER A 158 19.78 -5.85 7.99
C SER A 158 18.82 -5.09 8.92
N PRO A 159 18.54 -5.56 10.16
CA PRO A 159 17.69 -4.84 11.12
C PRO A 159 18.09 -3.39 11.37
N ASP A 160 19.38 -3.09 11.26
CA ASP A 160 19.95 -1.75 11.42
C ASP A 160 19.71 -0.85 10.22
N ASP A 161 19.35 -1.42 9.06
CA ASP A 161 19.03 -0.65 7.87
C ASP A 161 17.74 0.16 8.11
N PRO A 162 17.73 1.47 7.82
CA PRO A 162 16.53 2.28 7.88
C PRO A 162 15.35 1.73 7.08
N ILE A 163 15.56 1.03 5.96
CA ILE A 163 14.46 0.51 5.13
C ILE A 163 13.93 -0.85 5.58
N ALA A 164 14.56 -1.50 6.57
CA ALA A 164 14.20 -2.85 6.96
C ALA A 164 12.75 -2.96 7.46
N VAL A 165 12.17 -4.13 7.21
CA VAL A 165 10.91 -4.57 7.83
C VAL A 165 11.12 -4.69 9.34
N LYS A 166 10.28 -4.01 10.13
CA LYS A 166 10.41 -3.90 11.59
C LYS A 166 9.15 -4.31 12.34
N ASP A 167 7.99 -4.19 11.72
CA ASP A 167 6.72 -4.51 12.36
C ASP A 167 5.70 -5.14 11.40
N ILE A 168 4.56 -5.55 11.95
CA ILE A 168 3.46 -6.18 11.20
C ILE A 168 2.86 -5.27 10.12
N ARG A 169 2.97 -3.94 10.22
CA ARG A 169 2.44 -3.02 9.22
C ARG A 169 3.27 -3.09 7.95
N ASP A 170 4.58 -3.25 8.07
CA ASP A 170 5.47 -3.47 6.94
C ASP A 170 5.17 -4.78 6.21
N LEU A 171 4.90 -5.85 6.98
CA LEU A 171 4.52 -7.15 6.41
C LEU A 171 3.15 -7.09 5.71
N ARG A 172 2.18 -6.37 6.29
CA ARG A 172 0.88 -6.09 5.65
C ARG A 172 1.06 -5.29 4.35
N PHE A 173 1.94 -4.30 4.35
CA PHE A 173 2.28 -3.54 3.15
C PHE A 173 2.90 -4.43 2.07
N MET A 174 3.87 -5.28 2.44
CA MET A 174 4.45 -6.27 1.54
C MET A 174 3.37 -7.19 0.95
N ALA A 175 2.49 -7.72 1.79
CA ALA A 175 1.41 -8.60 1.36
C ALA A 175 0.51 -7.92 0.32
N GLU A 176 0.18 -6.63 0.53
CA GLU A 176 -0.63 -5.85 -0.39
C GLU A 176 0.05 -5.63 -1.75
N ILE A 177 1.36 -5.35 -1.77
CA ILE A 177 2.12 -5.20 -3.02
C ILE A 177 2.12 -6.51 -3.82
N PHE A 178 2.40 -7.65 -3.17
CA PHE A 178 2.43 -8.94 -3.87
C PHE A 178 1.03 -9.39 -4.32
N ARG A 179 0.00 -9.15 -3.50
CA ARG A 179 -1.40 -9.45 -3.81
C ARG A 179 -1.87 -8.72 -5.07
N ARG A 180 -1.61 -7.41 -5.16
CA ARG A 180 -1.97 -6.57 -6.31
C ARG A 180 -1.34 -7.03 -7.62
N GLN A 181 -0.21 -7.71 -7.55
CA GLN A 181 0.52 -8.21 -8.71
C GLN A 181 0.26 -9.70 -9.02
N GLY A 182 -0.64 -10.35 -8.27
CA GLY A 182 -0.89 -11.79 -8.42
C GLY A 182 0.29 -12.70 -8.03
N GLN A 183 1.25 -12.21 -7.22
CA GLN A 183 2.47 -12.94 -6.86
C GLN A 183 2.41 -13.56 -5.46
N HIS A 184 1.24 -14.06 -5.05
CA HIS A 184 1.05 -14.61 -3.69
C HIS A 184 1.93 -15.83 -3.39
N ALA A 185 2.21 -16.68 -4.40
CA ALA A 185 3.09 -17.83 -4.23
C ALA A 185 4.52 -17.43 -3.81
N GLU A 186 5.08 -16.37 -4.41
CA GLU A 186 6.38 -15.83 -4.01
C GLU A 186 6.34 -15.25 -2.60
N LEU A 187 5.27 -14.52 -2.26
CA LEU A 187 5.07 -13.97 -0.91
C LEU A 187 5.07 -15.08 0.15
N PHE A 188 4.34 -16.17 -0.09
CA PHE A 188 4.24 -17.26 0.87
C PHE A 188 5.58 -17.98 1.02
N SER A 189 6.30 -18.23 -0.08
CA SER A 189 7.66 -18.77 -0.03
C SER A 189 8.61 -17.93 0.82
N LEU A 190 8.53 -16.59 0.71
CA LEU A 190 9.32 -15.66 1.53
C LEU A 190 8.95 -15.72 3.03
N TRP A 191 7.67 -15.90 3.35
CA TRP A 191 7.20 -16.03 4.73
C TRP A 191 7.48 -17.39 5.35
N ASP A 192 7.49 -18.45 4.54
CA ASP A 192 7.82 -19.80 4.98
C ASP A 192 9.33 -19.96 5.19
N ASN A 193 10.15 -19.15 4.48
CA ASN A 193 11.60 -19.10 4.61
C ASN A 193 12.11 -17.70 5.00
N PRO A 194 11.74 -17.16 6.18
CA PRO A 194 12.07 -15.79 6.54
C PRO A 194 13.55 -15.64 6.96
N PRO A 195 14.16 -14.46 6.70
CA PRO A 195 15.46 -14.10 7.27
C PRO A 195 15.47 -14.28 8.79
N ILE A 196 16.64 -14.62 9.34
CA ILE A 196 16.82 -14.90 10.79
C ILE A 196 16.29 -13.74 11.65
N SER A 197 16.53 -12.50 11.21
CA SER A 197 16.05 -11.27 11.85
C SER A 197 14.53 -11.19 11.97
N LEU A 198 13.79 -11.76 11.01
CA LEU A 198 12.34 -11.66 10.93
C LEU A 198 11.60 -12.86 11.54
N LYS A 199 12.28 -13.99 11.79
CA LYS A 199 11.67 -15.21 12.40
C LYS A 199 10.84 -14.91 13.64
N LYS A 200 11.37 -14.10 14.56
CA LYS A 200 10.66 -13.70 15.79
C LYS A 200 9.40 -12.89 15.46
N LEU A 201 9.51 -11.93 14.54
CA LEU A 201 8.39 -11.07 14.14
C LEU A 201 7.26 -11.87 13.49
N LEU A 202 7.58 -12.75 12.53
CA LEU A 202 6.58 -13.62 11.89
C LEU A 202 5.92 -14.56 12.90
N ARG A 203 6.69 -15.12 13.83
CA ARG A 203 6.13 -15.97 14.90
C ARG A 203 5.19 -15.19 15.82
N THR A 204 5.56 -13.96 16.19
CA THR A 204 4.74 -13.11 17.07
C THR A 204 3.43 -12.69 16.40
N HIS A 205 3.44 -12.43 15.10
CA HIS A 205 2.26 -12.01 14.34
C HIS A 205 1.69 -13.13 13.46
N ARG A 206 1.85 -14.38 13.88
CA ARG A 206 1.48 -15.55 13.09
C ARG A 206 0.00 -15.51 12.69
N ASP A 207 -0.88 -15.17 13.62
CA ASP A 207 -2.32 -15.13 13.39
C ASP A 207 -2.72 -14.07 12.37
N ASP A 208 -2.15 -12.87 12.48
CA ASP A 208 -2.32 -11.81 11.49
C ASP A 208 -1.90 -12.28 10.09
N LEU A 209 -0.76 -12.97 9.99
CA LEU A 209 -0.23 -13.45 8.71
C LEU A 209 -1.09 -14.57 8.13
N MET A 210 -1.61 -15.47 8.96
CA MET A 210 -2.56 -16.50 8.52
C MET A 210 -3.83 -15.86 7.96
N SER A 211 -4.46 -14.94 8.69
CA SER A 211 -5.64 -14.20 8.19
C SER A 211 -5.37 -13.47 6.88
N LEU A 212 -4.16 -12.92 6.70
CA LEU A 212 -3.75 -12.32 5.43
C LEU A 212 -3.60 -13.36 4.32
N LYS A 213 -2.98 -14.53 4.58
CA LYS A 213 -2.88 -15.63 3.60
C LYS A 213 -4.27 -16.09 3.15
N THR A 214 -5.17 -16.37 4.10
CA THR A 214 -6.57 -16.75 3.82
C THR A 214 -7.28 -15.72 2.95
N ARG A 215 -7.19 -14.44 3.31
CA ARG A 215 -7.82 -13.36 2.54
C ARG A 215 -7.26 -13.26 1.11
N ILE A 216 -5.93 -13.33 0.95
CA ILE A 216 -5.27 -13.23 -0.37
C ILE A 216 -5.71 -14.38 -1.27
N LEU A 217 -5.68 -15.61 -0.76
CA LEU A 217 -6.07 -16.81 -1.51
C LEU A 217 -7.53 -16.75 -1.94
N ARG A 218 -8.42 -16.33 -1.04
CA ARG A 218 -9.83 -16.13 -1.36
C ARG A 218 -10.06 -15.07 -2.42
N GLU A 219 -9.43 -13.90 -2.30
CA GLU A 219 -9.59 -12.81 -3.27
C GLU A 219 -9.06 -13.17 -4.67
N GLN A 220 -8.13 -14.13 -4.75
CA GLN A 220 -7.57 -14.62 -6.01
C GLN A 220 -8.22 -15.92 -6.48
N GLU A 221 -9.25 -16.40 -5.78
CA GLU A 221 -10.01 -17.60 -6.11
C GLU A 221 -9.14 -18.87 -6.25
N ASP A 222 -8.00 -18.92 -5.55
CA ASP A 222 -7.16 -20.11 -5.48
C ASP A 222 -7.71 -21.08 -4.43
N TRP A 223 -8.86 -21.67 -4.74
CA TRP A 223 -9.62 -22.53 -3.84
C TRP A 223 -8.81 -23.75 -3.36
N PRO A 224 -8.06 -24.48 -4.21
CA PRO A 224 -7.28 -25.62 -3.75
C PRO A 224 -6.22 -25.23 -2.71
N LEU A 225 -5.52 -24.11 -2.94
CA LEU A 225 -4.50 -23.65 -2.00
C LEU A 225 -5.13 -23.06 -0.73
N LEU A 226 -6.31 -22.42 -0.83
CA LEU A 226 -7.10 -21.97 0.31
C LEU A 226 -7.55 -23.14 1.20
N GLU A 227 -8.12 -24.20 0.61
CA GLU A 227 -8.53 -25.42 1.32
C GLU A 227 -7.33 -26.02 2.06
N ALA A 228 -6.22 -26.25 1.36
CA ALA A 228 -5.00 -26.81 1.95
C ALA A 228 -4.43 -25.93 3.09
N HIS A 229 -4.44 -24.60 2.92
CA HIS A 229 -3.99 -23.66 3.93
C HIS A 229 -4.87 -23.70 5.19
N CYS A 230 -6.20 -23.73 5.03
CA CYS A 230 -7.13 -23.81 6.14
C CYS A 230 -6.98 -25.13 6.91
N TYR A 231 -6.89 -26.27 6.22
CA TYR A 231 -6.65 -27.56 6.87
C TYR A 231 -5.34 -27.58 7.66
N ALA A 232 -4.22 -27.18 7.04
CA ALA A 232 -2.92 -27.16 7.71
C ALA A 232 -2.95 -26.27 8.97
N SER A 233 -3.65 -25.14 8.91
CA SER A 233 -3.80 -24.23 10.05
C SER A 233 -4.63 -24.84 11.19
N ILE A 234 -5.73 -25.54 10.86
CA ILE A 234 -6.58 -26.22 11.84
C ILE A 234 -5.84 -27.40 12.47
N GLU A 235 -5.19 -28.25 11.66
CA GLU A 235 -4.42 -29.40 12.13
C GLU A 235 -3.29 -29.01 13.06
N GLU A 236 -2.62 -27.90 12.76
CA GLU A 236 -1.58 -27.38 13.63
C GLU A 236 -2.11 -26.95 15.00
N VAL A 237 -3.24 -26.23 15.04
CA VAL A 237 -3.86 -25.83 16.31
C VAL A 237 -4.31 -27.06 17.10
N ILE A 238 -4.91 -28.05 16.44
CA ILE A 238 -5.27 -29.34 17.06
C ILE A 238 -4.02 -30.06 17.60
N SER A 239 -2.92 -30.03 16.87
CA SER A 239 -1.66 -30.64 17.31
C SER A 239 -1.09 -29.95 18.55
N LEU A 240 -1.16 -28.62 18.60
CA LEU A 240 -0.76 -27.83 19.78
C LEU A 240 -1.66 -28.10 20.99
N LEU A 241 -2.96 -28.30 20.78
CA LEU A 241 -3.92 -28.65 21.83
C LEU A 241 -3.60 -29.99 22.48
N ASN A 242 -3.28 -31.00 21.66
CA ASN A 242 -2.92 -32.33 22.15
C ASN A 242 -1.64 -32.30 23.01
N LEU A 243 -0.73 -31.36 22.74
CA LEU A 243 0.50 -31.18 23.50
C LEU A 243 0.31 -30.37 24.78
N ALA A 244 -0.49 -29.30 24.73
CA ALA A 244 -0.61 -28.34 25.83
C ALA A 244 -1.75 -28.66 26.82
N GLN A 245 -2.71 -29.52 26.43
CA GLN A 245 -3.99 -29.72 27.14
C GLN A 245 -4.74 -28.39 27.43
N ASP A 246 -4.45 -27.34 26.67
CA ASP A 246 -5.01 -26.00 26.90
C ASP A 246 -6.30 -25.81 26.10
N SER A 247 -7.45 -25.96 26.75
CA SER A 247 -8.77 -25.74 26.12
C SER A 247 -8.95 -24.33 25.53
N LYS A 248 -8.13 -23.36 25.93
CA LYS A 248 -8.23 -21.98 25.47
C LYS A 248 -7.91 -21.84 23.99
N SER A 249 -6.88 -22.52 23.48
CA SER A 249 -6.49 -22.41 22.06
C SER A 249 -7.56 -22.99 21.12
N LEU A 250 -8.33 -23.98 21.58
CA LEU A 250 -9.44 -24.56 20.83
C LEU A 250 -10.59 -23.58 20.75
N TRP A 251 -10.91 -22.98 21.90
CA TRP A 251 -11.94 -21.96 21.96
C TRP A 251 -11.59 -20.75 21.08
N GLU A 252 -10.35 -20.27 21.11
CA GLU A 252 -9.89 -19.18 20.24
C GLU A 252 -10.00 -19.55 18.75
N LEU A 253 -9.63 -20.77 18.36
CA LEU A 253 -9.82 -21.25 16.99
C LEU A 253 -11.30 -21.27 16.58
N CYS A 254 -12.17 -21.83 17.41
CA CYS A 254 -13.60 -21.92 17.09
C CYS A 254 -14.31 -20.56 17.12
N ALA A 255 -13.94 -19.68 18.07
CA ALA A 255 -14.65 -18.43 18.30
C ALA A 255 -14.08 -17.25 17.51
N TRP A 256 -12.76 -17.16 17.32
CA TRP A 256 -12.10 -15.95 16.83
C TRP A 256 -11.49 -16.09 15.44
N ARG A 257 -11.31 -17.32 14.93
CA ARG A 257 -10.75 -17.58 13.59
C ARG A 257 -11.83 -17.87 12.55
N TRP A 258 -12.87 -17.05 12.55
CA TRP A 258 -13.99 -17.18 11.62
C TRP A 258 -13.57 -17.06 10.15
N ASP A 259 -12.53 -16.28 9.87
CA ASP A 259 -11.93 -16.15 8.54
C ASP A 259 -11.41 -17.48 7.99
N LEU A 260 -10.77 -18.32 8.82
CA LEU A 260 -10.33 -19.66 8.43
C LEU A 260 -11.51 -20.58 8.11
N TRP A 261 -12.51 -20.63 9.00
CA TRP A 261 -13.69 -21.48 8.80
C TRP A 261 -14.48 -21.06 7.56
N ASN A 262 -14.70 -19.76 7.39
CA ASN A 262 -15.36 -19.21 6.21
C ASN A 262 -14.57 -19.50 4.94
N GLY A 263 -13.25 -19.31 4.95
CA GLY A 263 -12.39 -19.64 3.81
C GLY A 263 -12.42 -21.13 3.45
N LEU A 264 -12.45 -22.01 4.45
CA LEU A 264 -12.58 -23.46 4.23
C LEU A 264 -13.94 -23.83 3.62
N MET A 265 -15.03 -23.30 4.17
CA MET A 265 -16.38 -23.55 3.63
C MET A 265 -16.50 -23.04 2.19
N GLU A 266 -16.03 -21.83 1.89
CA GLU A 266 -16.01 -21.27 0.53
C GLU A 266 -15.18 -22.13 -0.43
N ALA A 267 -13.97 -22.53 -0.03
CA ALA A 267 -13.11 -23.37 -0.85
C ALA A 267 -13.72 -24.75 -1.13
N THR A 268 -14.27 -25.42 -0.10
CA THR A 268 -14.90 -26.74 -0.26
C THR A 268 -16.12 -26.70 -1.17
N ALA A 269 -16.97 -25.66 -1.04
CA ALA A 269 -18.12 -25.44 -1.92
C ALA A 269 -17.69 -25.18 -3.37
N ALA A 270 -16.62 -24.41 -3.59
CA ALA A 270 -16.10 -24.12 -4.92
C ALA A 270 -15.45 -25.35 -5.60
N ILE A 271 -14.77 -26.21 -4.84
CA ILE A 271 -14.08 -27.39 -5.38
C ILE A 271 -15.05 -28.55 -5.65
N ARG A 272 -16.11 -28.68 -4.84
CA ARG A 272 -17.05 -29.82 -4.92
C ARG A 272 -18.48 -29.35 -5.21
N PRO A 273 -18.75 -28.68 -6.34
CA PRO A 273 -20.10 -28.26 -6.68
C PRO A 273 -20.97 -29.50 -6.99
N GLY A 274 -21.91 -29.85 -6.09
CA GLY A 274 -22.93 -30.87 -6.35
C GLY A 274 -22.80 -32.21 -5.62
N GLN A 275 -22.13 -32.27 -4.46
CA GLN A 275 -22.20 -33.44 -3.56
C GLN A 275 -23.21 -33.26 -2.41
N GLU A 276 -24.25 -32.45 -2.58
CA GLU A 276 -25.39 -32.35 -1.64
C GLU A 276 -26.38 -33.52 -1.81
#